data_AF-A0A060BL98-F1
#
_entry.id   AF-A0A060BL98-F1
#
_cell.length_a   1.000
_cell.length_b   1.000
_cell.length_c   1.000
_cell.angle_alpha   90.00
_cell.angle_beta   90.00
_cell.angle_gamma   90.00
#
_symmetry.space_group_name_H-M   'P 1'
#
loop_
_entity.id
_entity.type
_entity.pdbx_description
1 polymer ?
#
loop_
_entity_poly.entity_id
_entity_poly.type
_entity_poly.pdbx_seq_one_letter_code
_entity_poly.pdbx_strand_id
1 'polypeptide(L)' 'MPAAAAPENTPVRQVEYLDRAPVAVTTEGGVYVGWRMLGLDADSIGFHVYRDGVRITETPITG' A
#
# COMPACT_ATOMS: atom_id res chain seq x y z
N MET A 1 32.13 -4.29 -5.28
CA MET A 1 31.97 -2.88 -4.89
C MET A 1 31.00 -2.87 -3.71
N PRO A 2 31.39 -2.45 -2.49
CA PRO A 2 30.41 -2.30 -1.42
C PRO A 2 29.51 -1.10 -1.76
N ALA A 3 28.21 -1.25 -1.59
CA ALA A 3 27.26 -0.15 -1.74
C ALA A 3 27.51 0.89 -0.64
N ALA A 4 27.67 2.15 -1.02
CA ALA A 4 27.84 3.26 -0.08
C ALA A 4 26.58 3.40 0.78
N ALA A 5 26.74 3.44 2.11
CA ALA A 5 25.67 3.77 3.04
C ALA A 5 25.19 5.20 2.78
N ALA A 6 23.87 5.39 2.69
CA ALA A 6 23.27 6.71 2.50
C ALA A 6 23.53 7.62 3.72
N PRO A 7 23.71 8.94 3.54
CA PRO A 7 24.02 9.85 4.64
C PRO A 7 22.86 9.96 5.62
N GLU A 8 23.21 9.88 6.90
CA GLU A 8 22.33 9.65 8.05
C GLU A 8 21.44 10.86 8.42
N ASN A 9 21.45 11.90 7.59
CA ASN A 9 20.76 13.18 7.80
C ASN A 9 20.20 13.75 6.48
N THR A 10 19.50 12.93 5.71
CA THR A 10 18.73 13.45 4.56
C THR A 10 17.50 14.19 5.11
N PRO A 11 17.32 15.51 4.85
CA PRO A 11 16.15 16.24 5.32
C PRO A 11 14.88 15.64 4.72
N VAL A 12 13.97 15.19 5.57
CA VAL A 12 12.64 14.70 5.14
C VAL A 12 11.61 15.82 5.28
N ARG A 13 10.64 15.86 4.36
CA ARG A 13 9.51 16.79 4.48
C ARG A 13 8.51 16.24 5.50
N GLN A 14 7.99 17.12 6.36
CA GLN A 14 6.82 16.76 7.16
C GLN A 14 5.65 16.46 6.22
N VAL A 15 5.03 15.31 6.41
CA VAL A 15 3.81 14.88 5.72
C VAL A 15 2.80 14.41 6.76
N GLU A 16 1.52 14.37 6.37
CA GLU A 16 0.46 13.89 7.24
C GLU A 16 0.59 12.39 7.52
N TYR A 17 0.21 11.98 8.73
CA TYR A 17 -0.01 10.57 9.01
C TYR A 17 -1.37 10.15 8.44
N LEU A 18 -1.34 9.23 7.47
CA LEU A 18 -2.54 8.71 6.81
C LEU A 18 -2.64 7.20 7.00
N ASP A 19 -3.88 6.73 7.18
CA ASP A 19 -4.20 5.32 7.11
C ASP A 19 -4.38 4.85 5.65
N ARG A 20 -4.75 3.57 5.48
CA ARG A 20 -5.00 2.99 4.14
C ARG A 20 -6.31 3.45 3.50
N ALA A 21 -7.29 3.86 4.31
CA ALA A 21 -8.68 4.16 3.92
C ALA A 21 -9.19 3.35 2.72
N PRO A 22 -9.40 2.03 2.87
CA PRO A 22 -10.01 1.25 1.81
C PRO A 22 -11.44 1.75 1.52
N VAL A 23 -11.78 1.83 0.24
CA VAL A 23 -13.12 2.15 -0.27
C VAL A 23 -13.64 1.00 -1.09
N ALA A 24 -14.94 0.71 -0.98
CA ALA A 24 -15.62 -0.32 -1.76
C ALA A 24 -16.86 0.30 -2.42
N VAL A 25 -16.95 0.21 -3.74
CA VAL A 25 -18.03 0.82 -4.55
C VAL A 25 -18.66 -0.23 -5.44
N THR A 26 -19.97 -0.40 -5.32
CA THR A 26 -20.74 -1.31 -6.19
C THR A 26 -20.82 -0.75 -7.61
N THR A 27 -20.56 -1.62 -8.58
CA THR A 27 -20.65 -1.37 -10.03
C THR A 27 -21.45 -2.51 -10.68
N GLU A 28 -21.80 -2.39 -11.96
CA GLU A 28 -22.48 -3.47 -12.70
C GLU A 28 -21.63 -4.75 -12.79
N GLY A 29 -20.30 -4.63 -12.81
CA GLY A 29 -19.37 -5.75 -12.92
C GLY A 29 -18.90 -6.34 -11.59
N GLY A 30 -19.42 -5.86 -10.46
CA GLY A 30 -19.00 -6.26 -9.11
C GLY A 30 -18.63 -5.07 -8.23
N VAL A 31 -17.80 -5.30 -7.20
CA VAL A 31 -17.38 -4.26 -6.27
C VAL A 31 -15.96 -3.80 -6.60
N TYR A 32 -15.80 -2.53 -6.98
CA TYR A 32 -14.50 -1.89 -7.04
C TYR A 32 -13.98 -1.69 -5.62
N VAL A 33 -12.73 -2.10 -5.36
CA VAL A 33 -12.04 -1.88 -4.09
C VAL A 33 -10.76 -1.11 -4.35
N GLY A 34 -10.56 0.00 -3.65
CA GLY A 34 -9.37 0.84 -3.76
C GLY A 34 -8.85 1.28 -2.39
N TRP A 35 -7.55 1.58 -2.29
CA TRP A 35 -6.90 2.05 -1.06
C TRP A 35 -5.68 2.90 -1.40
N ARG A 36 -5.08 3.55 -0.40
CA ARG A 36 -3.87 4.35 -0.56
C ARG A 36 -2.61 3.48 -0.59
N MET A 37 -1.75 3.73 -1.58
CA MET A 37 -0.31 3.51 -1.46
C MET A 37 0.26 4.74 -0.75
N LEU A 38 1.01 4.54 0.33
CA LEU A 38 1.58 5.60 1.16
C LEU A 38 3.01 5.89 0.72
N GLY A 39 3.43 7.15 0.79
CA GLY A 39 4.80 7.53 0.38
C GLY A 39 5.93 6.88 1.18
N LEU A 40 5.63 6.19 2.29
CA LEU A 40 6.58 5.42 3.10
C LEU A 40 6.48 3.91 2.85
N ASP A 41 5.61 3.46 1.95
CA ASP A 41 5.56 2.07 1.53
C ASP A 41 6.85 1.72 0.77
N ALA A 42 7.37 0.52 1.01
CA ALA A 42 8.44 -0.01 0.19
C ALA A 42 7.94 -0.30 -1.23
N ASP A 43 8.81 -0.12 -2.23
CA ASP A 43 8.48 -0.42 -3.63
C ASP A 43 8.03 -1.88 -3.84
N SER A 44 8.49 -2.80 -2.97
CA SER A 44 8.15 -4.22 -3.00
C SER A 44 6.91 -4.60 -2.18
N ILE A 45 6.15 -3.63 -1.66
CA ILE A 45 4.98 -3.91 -0.83
C ILE A 45 3.89 -4.65 -1.64
N GLY A 46 3.17 -5.55 -0.98
CA GLY A 46 2.01 -6.22 -1.53
C GLY A 46 0.84 -6.22 -0.56
N PHE A 47 -0.39 -6.30 -1.09
CA PHE A 47 -1.62 -6.20 -0.31
C PHE A 47 -2.51 -7.42 -0.50
N HIS A 48 -2.97 -7.99 0.60
CA HIS A 48 -4.08 -8.95 0.57
C HIS A 48 -5.40 -8.23 0.83
N VAL A 49 -6.45 -8.63 0.12
CA VAL A 49 -7.81 -8.11 0.34
C VAL A 49 -8.61 -9.14 1.14
N TYR A 50 -9.36 -8.63 2.12
CA TYR A 50 -10.25 -9.42 2.95
C TYR A 50 -11.67 -8.87 2.80
N ARG A 51 -12.64 -9.78 2.63
CA ARG A 51 -14.08 -9.48 2.63
C ARG A 51 -14.71 -10.27 3.76
N ASP A 52 -15.41 -9.58 4.66
CA ASP A 52 -16.06 -10.20 5.84
C ASP A 52 -15.09 -11.05 6.68
N GLY A 53 -13.83 -10.58 6.82
CA GLY A 53 -12.78 -11.28 7.55
C GLY A 53 -12.12 -12.45 6.79
N VAL A 54 -12.59 -12.78 5.58
CA VAL A 54 -12.02 -13.86 4.75
C VAL A 54 -11.10 -13.30 3.69
N ARG A 55 -9.89 -13.85 3.57
CA ARG A 55 -8.93 -13.48 2.51
C ARG A 55 -9.46 -13.94 1.16
N ILE A 56 -9.53 -13.02 0.18
CA ILE A 56 -10.03 -13.33 -1.17
C ILE A 56 -8.93 -13.37 -2.24
N THR A 57 -7.72 -12.93 -1.91
CA THR A 57 -6.54 -12.98 -2.78
C THR A 57 -5.65 -14.16 -2.41
N GLU A 58 -5.25 -14.98 -3.38
CA GLU A 58 -4.33 -16.11 -3.15
C GLU A 58 -2.91 -15.62 -2.83
N THR A 59 -2.38 -14.72 -3.67
CA THR A 59 -1.10 -14.03 -3.50
C THR A 59 -1.33 -12.53 -3.26
N PRO A 60 -0.36 -11.81 -2.67
CA PRO A 60 -0.48 -10.36 -2.50
C PRO A 60 -0.60 -9.64 -3.85
N ILE A 61 -1.47 -8.64 -3.92
CA ILE A 61 -1.56 -7.73 -5.06
C ILE A 61 -0.39 -6.75 -4.97
N THR A 62 0.41 -6.68 -6.02
CA THR A 62 1.51 -5.73 -6.20
C THR A 62 1.18 -4.77 -7.33
N GLY A 63 1.82 -3.59 -7.33
CA GLY A 63 1.75 -2.60 -8.42
C GLY A 63 2.73 -2.89 -9.55
#